data_AF-A0A2V8B2P3-F1
#
_entry.id   AF-A0A2V8B2P3-F1
#
_cell.length_a   1.000
_cell.length_b   1.000
_cell.length_c   1.000
_cell.angle_alpha   90.00
_cell.angle_beta   90.00
_cell.angle_gamma   90.00
#
_symmetry.space_group_name_H-M   'P 1'
#
loop_
_entity.id
_entity.type
_entity.pdbx_description
1 polymer ?
#
loop_
_entity_poly.entity_id
_entity_poly.type
_entity_poly.pdbx_seq_one_letter_code
_entity_poly.pdbx_strand_id
1 'polypeptide(L)' 'MARYHKTTDLEDGKDSERVRFVDQLDLDHDGTDEVVIEVTGYENEQFEIYTRQDGAWRQAWVGGQGGC' A
#
# COMPACT_ATOMS: atom_id res chain seq x y z
N MET A 1 -8.00 3.90 19.03
CA MET A 1 -7.96 2.43 19.04
C MET A 1 -8.85 1.91 17.93
N ALA A 2 -8.26 1.59 16.78
CA ALA A 2 -8.75 0.63 15.79
C ALA A 2 -7.50 0.23 14.99
N ARG A 3 -6.96 -0.97 15.24
CA ARG A 3 -5.93 -1.57 14.38
C ARG A 3 -6.68 -2.53 13.47
N TYR A 4 -6.88 -2.11 12.22
CA TYR A 4 -7.37 -3.00 11.18
C TYR A 4 -6.19 -3.81 10.66
N HIS A 5 -6.26 -5.13 10.77
CA HIS A 5 -5.24 -6.05 10.27
C HIS A 5 -5.83 -6.72 9.02
N LYS A 6 -5.33 -6.37 7.84
CA LYS A 6 -5.66 -7.10 6.61
C LYS A 6 -4.62 -8.20 6.45
N THR A 7 -4.99 -9.43 6.80
CA THR A 7 -4.25 -10.62 6.41
C THR A 7 -4.49 -10.86 4.92
N THR A 8 -3.42 -10.87 4.13
CA THR A 8 -3.43 -11.34 2.75
C THR A 8 -3.87 -12.80 2.74
N ASP A 9 -4.89 -13.13 1.96
CA ASP A 9 -5.28 -14.50 1.69
C ASP A 9 -4.28 -15.08 0.69
N LEU A 10 -3.34 -15.89 1.18
CA LEU A 10 -2.43 -16.68 0.34
C LEU A 10 -2.96 -18.12 0.18
N GLU A 11 -4.19 -18.41 0.63
CA GLU A 11 -4.71 -19.77 0.78
C GLU A 11 -5.16 -20.38 -0.56
N ASP A 12 -5.55 -19.56 -1.54
CA ASP A 12 -6.05 -20.05 -2.84
C ASP A 12 -5.01 -20.04 -3.98
N GLY A 13 -3.82 -19.45 -3.74
CA GLY A 13 -2.72 -19.39 -4.70
C GLY A 13 -2.99 -18.59 -5.97
N LYS A 14 -4.01 -17.70 -5.99
CA LYS A 14 -4.33 -16.86 -7.15
C LYS A 14 -3.79 -15.44 -7.08
N ASP A 15 -3.33 -14.99 -5.93
CA ASP A 15 -2.72 -13.68 -5.77
C ASP A 15 -1.25 -13.74 -6.20
N SER A 16 -0.92 -13.08 -7.32
CA SER A 16 0.45 -12.97 -7.86
C SER A 16 1.32 -11.97 -7.10
N GLU A 17 0.74 -11.22 -6.15
CA GLU A 17 1.37 -10.09 -5.48
C GLU A 17 1.14 -10.13 -3.98
N ARG A 18 2.21 -9.93 -3.22
CA ARG A 18 2.22 -9.78 -1.77
C ARG A 18 2.13 -8.32 -1.40
N VAL A 19 1.10 -7.94 -0.64
CA VAL A 19 0.93 -6.59 -0.09
C VAL A 19 1.38 -6.54 1.37
N ARG A 20 2.18 -5.54 1.75
CA ARG A 20 2.68 -5.30 3.11
C ARG A 20 2.49 -3.82 3.50
N PHE A 21 1.94 -3.58 4.69
CA PHE A 21 1.95 -2.25 5.30
C PHE A 21 3.38 -1.88 5.72
N VAL A 22 3.83 -0.70 5.30
CA VAL A 22 5.17 -0.18 5.59
C VAL A 22 5.10 0.82 6.73
N ASP A 23 4.35 1.92 6.52
CA ASP A 23 4.25 3.00 7.48
C ASP A 23 2.99 3.86 7.24
N GLN A 24 2.70 4.75 8.20
CA GLN A 24 1.68 5.78 8.12
C GLN A 24 2.26 7.09 8.66
N LEU A 25 2.42 8.09 7.79
CA LEU A 25 2.97 9.39 8.14
C LEU A 25 2.46 10.48 7.18
N ASP A 26 2.36 11.71 7.70
CA ASP A 26 2.06 12.92 6.92
C ASP A 26 3.25 13.30 6.02
N LEU A 27 3.18 12.91 4.74
CA LEU A 27 4.24 13.08 3.76
C LEU A 27 4.19 14.44 3.06
N ASP A 28 3.00 15.04 2.95
CA ASP A 28 2.80 16.32 2.27
C ASP A 28 2.63 17.51 3.23
N HIS A 29 2.63 17.24 4.54
CA HIS A 29 2.48 18.20 5.63
C HIS A 29 1.10 18.88 5.68
N ASP A 30 0.03 18.17 5.28
CA ASP A 30 -1.34 18.67 5.35
C ASP A 30 -2.04 18.39 6.71
N GLY A 31 -1.39 17.62 7.59
CA GLY A 31 -1.90 17.21 8.90
C GLY A 31 -2.69 15.90 8.90
N THR A 32 -2.80 15.22 7.77
CA THR A 32 -3.38 13.90 7.60
C THR A 32 -2.31 12.92 7.16
N ASP A 33 -2.15 11.80 7.87
CA ASP A 33 -1.16 10.82 7.45
C ASP A 33 -1.57 10.07 6.16
N GLU A 34 -0.62 9.89 5.26
CA GLU A 34 -0.69 8.95 4.15
C GLU A 34 -0.42 7.52 4.62
N VAL A 35 -0.98 6.54 3.90
CA VAL A 35 -0.66 5.12 4.08
C VAL A 35 0.33 4.68 3.01
N VAL A 36 1.44 4.09 3.45
CA VAL A 36 2.47 3.52 2.57
C VAL A 36 2.40 2.00 2.62
N ILE A 37 2.25 1.37 1.47
CA ILE A 37 2.32 -0.08 1.31
C ILE A 37 3.40 -0.46 0.31
N GLU A 38 3.94 -1.65 0.50
CA GLU A 38 4.83 -2.33 -0.43
C GLU A 38 4.03 -3.46 -1.10
N VAL A 39 4.13 -3.54 -2.41
CA VAL A 39 3.54 -4.59 -3.23
C VAL A 39 4.67 -5.28 -3.97
N THR A 40 4.85 -6.56 -3.69
CA THR A 40 5.91 -7.39 -4.26
C THR A 40 5.27 -8.56 -5.00
N GLY A 41 5.47 -8.64 -6.32
CA GLY A 41 5.15 -9.84 -7.09
C GLY A 41 6.41 -10.53 -7.59
N TYR A 42 6.26 -11.38 -8.61
CA TYR A 42 7.34 -12.24 -9.10
C TYR A 42 8.53 -11.46 -9.68
N GLU A 43 8.27 -10.36 -10.39
CA GLU A 43 9.27 -9.51 -11.09
C GLU A 43 9.08 -8.01 -10.81
N ASN A 44 8.17 -7.68 -9.90
CA ASN A 44 7.83 -6.31 -9.54
C ASN A 44 7.98 -6.09 -8.04
N GLU A 45 8.63 -4.99 -7.69
CA GLU A 45 8.64 -4.43 -6.35
C GLU A 45 8.25 -2.95 -6.47
N GLN A 46 7.13 -2.59 -5.84
CA GLN A 46 6.59 -1.25 -5.87
C GLN A 46 6.12 -0.81 -4.49
N PHE A 47 6.14 0.50 -4.28
CA PHE A 47 5.48 1.18 -3.19
C PHE A 47 4.28 1.93 -3.72
N GLU A 48 3.17 1.82 -3.00
CA GLU A 48 1.96 2.60 -3.26
C GLU A 48 1.67 3.48 -2.05
N ILE A 49 1.26 4.72 -2.34
CA ILE A 49 0.89 5.70 -1.32
C ILE A 49 -0.58 6.04 -1.52
N TYR A 50 -1.35 5.98 -0.44
CA TYR A 50 -2.76 6.32 -0.40
C TYR A 50 -3.00 7.54 0.48
N THR A 51 -3.77 8.50 -0.03
CA THR A 51 -4.24 9.69 0.71
C THR A 51 -5.70 9.54 1.06
N ARG A 52 -6.18 10.22 2.10
CA ARG A 52 -7.60 10.20 2.47
C ARG A 52 -8.35 11.38 1.85
N GLN A 53 -9.24 11.07 0.92
CA GLN A 53 -10.07 12.06 0.20
C GLN A 53 -11.55 11.73 0.37
N ASP A 54 -12.35 12.72 0.79
CA ASP A 54 -13.80 12.56 0.98
C ASP A 54 -14.18 11.38 1.89
N GLY A 55 -13.35 11.09 2.89
CA GLY A 55 -13.54 9.97 3.81
C GLY A 55 -13.08 8.60 3.30
N ALA A 56 -12.63 8.49 2.05
CA ALA A 56 -12.12 7.27 1.43
C ALA A 56 -10.61 7.33 1.16
N TRP A 57 -9.94 6.18 1.18
CA TRP A 57 -8.55 6.08 0.75
C TRP A 57 -8.48 6.03 -0.78
N ARG A 58 -7.67 6.90 -1.37
CA ARG A 58 -7.42 6.94 -2.82
C ARG A 58 -5.92 6.88 -3.06
N GLN A 59 -5.52 6.10 -4.06
CA GLN A 59 -4.12 5.97 -4.44
C GLN A 59 -3.63 7.29 -5.03
N ALA A 60 -2.59 7.85 -4.41
CA ALA A 60 -2.00 9.12 -4.80
C ALA A 60 -0.72 8.93 -5.61
N TRP A 61 0.02 7.85 -5.34
CA TRP A 61 1.31 7.60 -5.98
C TRP A 61 1.63 6.11 -6.09
N VAL A 62 2.39 5.77 -7.12
CA VAL A 62 3.05 4.47 -7.31
C VAL A 62 4.48 4.74 -7.73
N GLY A 63 5.42 3.98 -7.16
CA GLY A 63 6.75 3.92 -7.72
C GLY A 63 7.51 2.70 -7.26
N GLY A 64 8.52 2.38 -8.05
CA GLY A 64 9.15 1.07 -8.07
C GLY A 64 9.67 0.80 -9.47
N GLN A 65 10.46 -0.25 -9.62
CA GLN A 65 10.93 -0.72 -10.92
C GLN A 65 10.30 -2.08 -11.20
N GLY A 66 9.51 -2.17 -12.27
CA GLY A 66 9.21 -3.46 -12.90
C GLY A 66 10.43 -3.86 -13.72
N GLY A 67 11.11 -4.93 -13.31
CA GLY A 67 12.22 -5.50 -14.07
C GLY A 67 11.69 -6.41 -15.17
N CYS A 68 12.22 -6.25 -16.39
CA CYS A 68 12.12 -7.23 -17.47
C CYS A 68 13.00 -8.45 -17.19
#